data_AF-A0A409X1D9-F1
#
_entry.id   AF-A0A409X1D9-F1
#
_cell.length_a   1.000
_cell.length_b   1.000
_cell.length_c   1.000
_cell.angle_alpha   90.00
_cell.angle_beta   90.00
_cell.angle_gamma   90.00
#
_symmetry.space_group_name_H-M   'P 1'
#
loop_
_entity.id
_entity.type
_entity.pdbx_description
1 polymer ?
#
loop_
_entity_poly.entity_id
_entity_poly.type
_entity_poly.pdbx_seq_one_letter_code
_entity_poly.pdbx_strand_id
1 'polypeptide(L)' 'MPNLASVIPAMDHIDKVLASASDSPYQFSLAICAALAISKNVMNRYYNKTDHSEVYQIAMVLIVF' A
#
# COMPACT_ATOMS: atom_id res chain seq x y z
N MET A 1 -12.98 -3.67 -14.49
CA MET A 1 -12.88 -5.08 -14.04
C MET A 1 -11.57 -5.19 -13.27
N PRO A 2 -11.58 -5.58 -11.99
CA PRO A 2 -10.34 -5.73 -11.23
C PRO A 2 -9.46 -6.82 -11.85
N ASN A 3 -8.17 -6.55 -11.96
CA ASN A 3 -7.16 -7.48 -12.45
C ASN A 3 -5.94 -7.46 -11.51
N LEU A 4 -5.03 -8.41 -11.66
CA LEU A 4 -3.88 -8.52 -10.76
C LEU A 4 -3.03 -7.23 -10.74
N ALA A 5 -2.85 -6.61 -11.91
CA ALA A 5 -2.07 -5.39 -12.07
C ALA A 5 -2.73 -4.18 -11.37
N SER A 6 -4.07 -4.15 -11.27
CA SER A 6 -4.83 -3.10 -10.58
C SER A 6 -4.66 -3.11 -9.06
N VAL A 7 -4.08 -4.17 -8.49
CA VAL A 7 -3.77 -4.24 -7.05
C VAL A 7 -2.63 -3.29 -6.69
N ILE A 8 -1.65 -3.08 -7.58
CA ILE A 8 -0.51 -2.17 -7.30
C ILE A 8 -0.99 -0.71 -7.16
N PRO A 9 -1.75 -0.13 -8.11
CA PRO A 9 -2.32 1.21 -7.93
C PRO A 9 -3.23 1.34 -6.70
N ALA A 10 -3.98 0.29 -6.35
CA ALA A 10 -4.82 0.30 -5.16
C ALA A 10 -3.98 0.32 -3.87
N MET A 11 -2.89 -0.45 -3.81
CA MET A 11 -1.94 -0.42 -2.70
C MET A 11 -1.25 0.95 -2.59
N ASP A 12 -0.78 1.52 -3.69
CA ASP A 12 -0.18 2.86 -3.74
C ASP A 12 -1.13 3.93 -3.22
N HIS A 13 -2.40 3.86 -3.60
CA HIS A 13 -3.41 4.77 -3.11
C HIS A 13 -3.61 4.65 -1.59
N ILE A 14 -3.66 3.41 -1.08
CA ILE A 14 -3.81 3.15 0.37
C ILE A 14 -2.57 3.68 1.12
N ASP A 15 -1.36 3.38 0.65
CA ASP A 15 -0.12 3.84 1.29
C ASP A 15 -0.03 5.37 1.34
N LYS A 16 -0.40 6.05 0.25
CA LYS A 16 -0.43 7.50 0.18
C LYS A 16 -1.41 8.12 1.18
N VAL A 17 -2.60 7.53 1.35
CA VAL A 17 -3.59 7.97 2.34
C VAL A 17 -3.09 7.71 3.77
N LEU A 18 -2.41 6.59 4.01
CA LEU A 18 -1.79 6.28 5.28
C LEU A 18 -0.64 7.22 5.62
N ALA A 19 0.18 7.58 4.63
CA ALA A 19 1.26 8.55 4.78
C ALA A 19 0.71 9.92 5.16
N SER A 20 -0.29 10.44 4.43
CA SER A 20 -0.88 11.75 4.72
C SER A 20 -1.57 11.81 6.09
N ALA A 21 -2.24 10.73 6.50
CA ALA A 21 -2.82 10.62 7.85
C ALA A 21 -1.72 10.55 8.94
N SER A 22 -0.58 9.92 8.64
CA SER A 22 0.56 9.86 9.57
C SER A 22 1.29 11.20 9.75
N ASP A 23 1.24 12.08 8.74
CA ASP A 23 1.85 13.43 8.80
C ASP A 23 1.08 14.39 9.70
N SER A 24 -0.12 14.01 10.15
CA SER A 24 -0.98 14.80 11.02
C SER A 24 -1.34 14.08 12.34
N PRO A 25 -0.34 13.57 13.09
CA PRO A 25 -0.58 12.66 14.22
C PRO A 25 -1.35 13.30 15.38
N TYR A 26 -1.32 14.62 15.50
CA TYR A 26 -2.06 15.38 16.52
C TYR A 26 -3.56 15.52 16.21
N GLN A 27 -4.01 15.18 15.00
CA GLN A 27 -5.43 15.23 14.62
C GLN A 27 -6.20 13.95 14.98
N PHE A 28 -5.49 12.90 15.37
CA PHE A 28 -6.07 11.58 15.59
C PHE A 28 -5.87 11.10 17.03
N SER A 29 -6.78 10.26 17.51
CA SER A 29 -6.61 9.61 18.81
C SER A 29 -5.45 8.62 18.78
N LEU A 30 -4.90 8.30 19.95
CA LEU A 30 -3.80 7.34 20.08
C LEU A 30 -4.13 5.97 19.44
N ALA A 31 -5.38 5.53 19.51
CA ALA A 31 -5.84 4.30 18.90
C ALA A 31 -5.76 4.34 17.36
N ILE A 32 -6.11 5.48 16.74
CA ILE A 32 -6.01 5.66 15.29
C ILE A 32 -4.54 5.72 14.87
N CYS A 33 -3.68 6.42 15.62
CA CYS A 33 -2.24 6.44 15.36
C CYS A 33 -1.62 5.04 15.42
N ALA A 34 -2.02 4.21 16.39
CA ALA A 34 -1.59 2.83 16.49
C ALA A 34 -2.07 2.00 15.28
N ALA A 35 -3.33 2.17 14.86
CA ALA A 35 -3.87 1.50 13.69
C ALA A 35 -3.14 1.92 12.39
N LEU A 36 -2.78 3.19 12.24
CA LEU A 36 -1.99 3.69 11.12
C LEU A 36 -0.60 3.04 11.08
N ALA A 37 0.09 2.94 12.22
CA ALA A 37 1.41 2.31 12.32
C ALA A 37 1.36 0.81 11.95
N ILE A 38 0.35 0.08 12.44
CA ILE A 38 0.13 -1.33 12.09
C ILE A 38 -0.14 -1.47 10.59
N SER A 39 -1.02 -0.62 10.06
CA SER A 39 -1.42 -0.64 8.65
C SER A 39 -0.23 -0.37 7.71
N LYS A 40 0.67 0.57 8.06
CA LYS A 40 1.92 0.79 7.31
C LYS A 40 2.81 -0.45 7.29
N ASN A 41 2.95 -1.15 8.42
CA ASN A 41 3.76 -2.37 8.49
C ASN A 41 3.15 -3.50 7.63
N VAL A 42 1.83 -3.62 7.63
CA VAL A 42 1.11 -4.54 6.74
C VAL A 42 1.34 -4.18 5.29
N MET A 43 1.27 -2.89 4.93
CA MET A 43 1.50 -2.40 3.56
C MET A 43 2.89 -2.78 3.08
N ASN A 44 3.92 -2.52 3.88
CA ASN A 44 5.31 -2.85 3.56
C ASN A 44 5.51 -4.35 3.32
N ARG A 45 4.83 -5.20 4.11
CA ARG A 45 4.84 -6.65 3.90
C ARG A 45 4.18 -7.06 2.59
N TYR A 46 3.11 -6.37 2.19
CA TYR A 46 2.51 -6.61 0.89
C TYR A 46 3.45 -6.20 -0.23
N TYR A 47 4.01 -4.99 -0.22
CA TYR A 47 5.01 -4.55 -1.22
C TYR A 47 6.15 -5.55 -1.38
N ASN A 48 6.72 -6.03 -0.28
CA ASN A 48 7.76 -7.05 -0.31
C ASN A 48 7.31 -8.33 -1.05
N LYS A 49 6.08 -8.80 -0.80
CA LYS A 49 5.52 -9.96 -1.53
C LYS A 49 5.26 -9.67 -3.00
N THR A 50 4.78 -8.47 -3.33
CA THR A 50 4.51 -8.06 -4.71
C THR A 50 5.81 -7.96 -5.50
N ASP A 51 6.86 -7.38 -4.91
CA ASP A 51 8.17 -7.22 -5.52
C ASP A 51 8.89 -8.55 -5.75
N HIS A 52 8.72 -9.54 -4.86
CA HIS A 52 9.29 -10.88 -5.04
C HIS A 52 8.42 -11.81 -5.90
N SER A 53 7.22 -11.38 -6.31
CA SER A 53 6.33 -12.21 -7.11
C SER A 53 6.55 -11.96 -8.60
N GLU A 54 7.04 -12.99 -9.31
CA GLU A 54 7.22 -12.95 -10.77
C GLU A 54 5.94 -12.56 -11.51
N VAL A 55 4.78 -13.02 -11.02
CA VAL A 55 3.47 -12.72 -11.62
C VAL A 55 3.14 -11.23 -11.50
N TYR A 56 3.45 -10.60 -10.36
CA TYR A 56 3.25 -9.16 -10.17
C TYR A 56 4.27 -8.33 -10.95
N GLN A 57 5.53 -8.78 -11.04
CA GLN A 57 6.53 -8.13 -11.88
C GLN A 57 6.10 -8.14 -13.36
N ILE A 58 5.62 -9.28 -13.87
CA ILE A 58 5.07 -9.38 -15.24
C ILE A 58 3.85 -8.45 -15.39
N ALA A 59 2.93 -8.46 -14.43
CA ALA A 59 1.75 -7.61 -14.46
C ALA A 59 2.09 -6.11 -14.47
N MET A 60 3.14 -5.71 -13.75
CA MET A 60 3.62 -4.32 -13.70
C MET A 60 4.28 -3.90 -15.01
N VAL A 61 5.09 -4.78 -15.62
CA VAL A 61 5.62 -4.57 -16.97
C VAL A 61 4.45 -4.41 -17.95
N LEU A 62 3.46 -5.31 -17.94
CA LEU A 62 2.29 -5.20 -18.82
C LEU A 62 1.40 -3.96 -18.59
N ILE A 63 1.53 -3.27 -17.45
CA ILE A 63 0.83 -2.01 -17.18
C ILE A 63 1.58 -0.80 -17.74
N VAL A 64 2.91 -0.86 -17.79
CA VAL A 64 3.79 0.25 -18.18
C VAL A 64 4.03 0.29 -19.70
N PHE A 65 3.78 -0.82 -20.39
CA PHE A 65 3.86 -0.95 -21.85
C PHE A 65 2.46 -0.93 -22.48
#